data_AF-A0A7V6HD60-F1
#
_entry.id   AF-A0A7V6HD60-F1
#
_cell.length_a   1.000
_cell.length_b   1.000
_cell.length_c   1.000
_cell.angle_alpha   90.00
_cell.angle_beta   90.00
_cell.angle_gamma   90.00
#
_symmetry.space_group_name_H-M   'P 1'
#
loop_
_entity.id
_entity.type
_entity.pdbx_description
1 polymer ?
#
loop_
_entity_poly.entity_id
_entity_poly.type
_entity_poly.pdbx_seq_one_letter_code
_entity_poly.pdbx_strand_id
1 'polypeptide(L)'
;MGAFNVVTGVPALRGLFFRHTGERIFLHEVLTGEDDPEKGDLVLAEHPAVLDITPDMLDDPEQFDPALLDPLPDVVRLTGAGTFLAAGSKAKLARLCGETDTAEVPAVWQRLAGMVAIVTGSAQGFGEGIARELAKAGASVVIADLNGELAADVADSLNRTYGPFTAKAVTVDVGDEASVQAMIEATVRYFGGLDIYISNAGVLRAGSLEEMDLNAFTFVTKINYTAYFIGTKHAAR
;
A
#
# COMPACT_ATOMS: atom_id res chain seq x y z
N MET A 1 17.78 -23.84 -20.97
CA MET A 1 16.79 -24.63 -21.72
C MET A 1 15.92 -25.33 -20.68
N GLY A 2 14.61 -25.06 -20.65
CA GLY A 2 13.61 -25.62 -19.72
C GLY A 2 13.35 -24.72 -18.49
N ALA A 3 12.55 -23.65 -18.53
CA ALA A 3 11.10 -23.52 -18.69
C ALA A 3 10.27 -23.71 -17.39
N PHE A 4 9.99 -22.55 -16.77
CA PHE A 4 8.79 -22.07 -16.05
C PHE A 4 7.95 -22.98 -15.13
N ASN A 5 7.70 -22.52 -13.89
CA ASN A 5 6.46 -21.83 -13.50
C ASN A 5 6.54 -21.38 -12.03
N VAL A 6 6.67 -20.08 -11.79
CA VAL A 6 6.03 -19.46 -10.61
C VAL A 6 4.96 -18.56 -11.19
N VAL A 7 3.80 -19.17 -11.47
CA VAL A 7 2.60 -18.41 -11.81
C VAL A 7 2.13 -17.75 -10.52
N THR A 8 2.28 -16.43 -10.47
CA THR A 8 1.35 -15.44 -9.90
C THR A 8 0.22 -16.03 -9.04
N GLY A 9 0.18 -15.74 -7.73
CA GLY A 9 -1.05 -16.06 -6.99
C GLY A 9 -1.00 -16.28 -5.48
N VAL A 10 0.06 -15.95 -4.74
CA VAL A 10 -0.06 -15.90 -3.28
C VAL A 10 -0.58 -14.50 -2.93
N PRO A 11 -1.79 -14.38 -2.36
CA PRO A 11 -2.50 -13.13 -2.25
C PRO A 11 -1.75 -12.18 -1.33
N ALA A 12 -1.82 -10.90 -1.69
CA ALA A 12 -1.94 -9.83 -0.72
C ALA A 12 -2.95 -10.25 0.34
N LEU A 13 -2.50 -10.79 1.47
CA LEU A 13 -3.42 -10.99 2.57
C LEU A 13 -3.64 -9.63 3.19
N ARG A 14 -4.79 -9.06 2.81
CA ARG A 14 -5.54 -8.18 3.71
C ARG A 14 -5.41 -8.76 5.11
N GLY A 15 -4.90 -7.97 6.05
CA GLY A 15 -5.14 -8.26 7.46
C GLY A 15 -6.61 -8.56 7.62
N LEU A 16 -6.92 -9.63 8.33
CA LEU A 16 -8.26 -10.20 8.27
C LEU A 16 -9.30 -9.10 8.52
N PHE A 17 -10.03 -8.73 7.47
CA PHE A 17 -11.12 -7.77 7.59
C PHE A 17 -12.28 -8.55 8.20
N PHE A 18 -12.33 -8.62 9.52
CA PHE A 18 -13.52 -9.13 10.19
C PHE A 18 -14.61 -8.09 10.02
N ARG A 19 -15.53 -8.39 9.10
CA ARG A 19 -16.72 -7.59 8.79
C ARG A 19 -17.58 -7.26 10.01
N HIS A 20 -17.30 -7.89 11.16
CA HIS A 20 -17.97 -7.71 12.43
C HIS A 20 -17.47 -6.51 13.26
N THR A 21 -16.17 -6.14 13.20
CA THR A 21 -15.62 -5.03 14.01
C THR A 21 -15.41 -3.73 13.23
N GLY A 22 -15.27 -3.80 11.89
CA GLY A 22 -15.00 -2.63 11.04
C GLY A 22 -13.59 -2.04 11.19
N GLU A 23 -12.74 -2.65 12.01
CA GLU A 23 -11.34 -2.25 12.21
C GLU A 23 -10.42 -2.89 11.16
N ARG A 24 -9.33 -2.20 10.83
CA ARG A 24 -8.33 -2.70 9.89
C ARG A 24 -7.15 -3.25 10.65
N ILE A 25 -6.82 -4.51 10.36
CA ILE A 25 -5.59 -5.13 10.84
C ILE A 25 -4.52 -4.89 9.77
N PHE A 26 -3.38 -4.36 10.19
CA PHE A 26 -2.19 -4.29 9.36
C PHE A 26 -1.38 -5.56 9.59
N LEU A 27 -1.04 -6.25 8.49
CA LEU A 27 -0.11 -7.37 8.51
C LEU A 27 1.18 -6.95 7.81
N HIS A 28 2.31 -7.28 8.40
CA HIS A 28 3.61 -7.11 7.76
C HIS A 28 4.39 -8.42 7.80
N GLU A 29 4.94 -8.84 6.67
CA GLU A 29 5.75 -10.06 6.59
C GLU A 29 6.99 -9.95 7.47
N VAL A 30 7.27 -10.99 8.24
CA VAL A 30 8.48 -11.12 9.05
C VAL A 30 9.42 -12.05 8.33
N LEU A 31 10.53 -11.52 7.83
CA LEU A 31 11.61 -12.35 7.28
C LEU A 31 12.35 -12.98 8.47
N THR A 32 12.29 -14.31 8.58
CA THR A 32 13.14 -15.06 9.51
C THR A 32 14.52 -15.21 8.89
N GLY A 33 15.60 -14.98 9.66
CA GLY A 33 16.97 -14.67 9.24
C GLY A 33 17.74 -15.59 8.26
N GLU A 34 17.10 -16.48 7.50
CA GLU A 34 17.71 -17.14 6.35
C GLU A 34 17.66 -16.28 5.06
N ASP A 35 16.68 -15.38 4.92
CA ASP A 35 16.40 -14.69 3.65
C ASP A 35 16.97 -13.25 3.54
N ASP A 36 17.32 -12.58 4.66
CA ASP A 36 17.88 -11.21 4.65
C ASP A 36 18.61 -10.87 5.97
N PRO A 37 19.94 -11.08 6.07
CA PRO A 37 20.70 -10.94 7.32
C PRO A 37 20.93 -9.50 7.80
N GLU A 38 20.51 -8.46 7.05
CA GLU A 38 20.65 -7.05 7.44
C GLU A 38 19.40 -6.47 8.12
N LYS A 39 18.25 -7.15 8.06
CA LYS A 39 17.05 -6.76 8.82
C LYS A 39 17.10 -7.41 10.19
N GLY A 40 17.01 -6.60 11.24
CA GLY A 40 17.07 -7.08 12.63
C GLY A 40 16.14 -8.27 12.85
N ASP A 41 16.70 -9.37 13.36
CA ASP A 41 15.96 -10.59 13.63
C ASP A 41 14.85 -10.31 14.65
N LEU A 42 13.59 -10.37 14.22
CA LEU A 42 12.50 -10.56 15.16
C LEU A 42 12.50 -12.03 15.55
N VAL A 43 13.27 -12.39 16.58
CA VAL A 43 13.37 -13.77 17.07
C VAL A 43 12.05 -14.18 17.72
N LEU A 44 11.20 -14.85 16.93
CA LEU A 44 9.84 -15.27 17.29
C LEU A 44 9.74 -16.18 18.52
N ALA A 45 10.84 -16.79 18.96
CA ALA A 45 10.85 -17.73 20.09
C ALA A 45 10.47 -17.09 21.44
N GLU A 46 10.51 -15.76 21.54
CA GLU A 46 10.19 -15.03 22.77
C GLU A 46 8.79 -14.38 22.78
N HIS A 47 7.99 -14.50 21.71
CA HIS A 47 6.68 -13.85 21.63
C HIS A 47 5.53 -14.75 22.14
N PRO A 48 4.84 -14.42 23.24
CA PRO A 48 3.93 -15.35 23.93
C PRO A 48 2.56 -15.59 23.25
N ALA A 49 2.25 -14.90 22.15
CA ALA A 49 0.98 -15.01 21.45
C ALA A 49 1.18 -15.09 19.92
N VAL A 50 1.10 -16.31 19.38
CA VAL A 50 1.07 -16.60 17.94
C VAL A 50 -0.28 -17.21 17.62
N LEU A 51 -0.97 -16.67 16.60
CA LEU A 51 -2.17 -17.28 16.05
C LEU A 51 -1.86 -17.96 14.71
N ASP A 52 -2.02 -19.28 14.64
CA ASP A 52 -1.94 -20.02 13.39
C ASP A 52 -3.31 -20.01 12.69
N ILE A 53 -3.35 -19.56 11.44
CA ILE A 53 -4.53 -19.58 10.58
C ILE A 53 -4.26 -20.53 9.42
N THR A 54 -5.20 -21.44 9.19
CA THR A 54 -5.13 -22.46 8.14
C THR A 54 -6.05 -22.08 6.97
N PRO A 55 -5.89 -22.69 5.78
CA PRO A 55 -6.77 -22.42 4.64
C PRO A 55 -8.24 -22.75 4.98
N ASP A 56 -8.47 -23.83 5.72
CA ASP A 56 -9.80 -24.24 6.16
C ASP A 56 -10.51 -23.16 7.01
N MET A 57 -9.75 -22.42 7.83
CA MET A 57 -10.28 -21.29 8.63
C MET A 57 -10.61 -20.05 7.78
N LEU A 58 -9.99 -19.90 6.61
CA LEU A 58 -10.26 -18.80 5.67
C LEU A 58 -11.43 -19.13 4.74
N ASP A 59 -11.60 -20.41 4.39
CA ASP A 59 -12.62 -20.91 3.47
C ASP A 59 -14.02 -20.99 4.11
N ASP A 60 -14.10 -21.07 5.45
CA ASP A 60 -15.36 -21.01 6.21
C ASP A 60 -15.31 -19.91 7.30
N PRO A 61 -15.79 -18.69 7.00
CA PRO A 61 -15.78 -17.57 7.94
C PRO A 61 -16.62 -17.79 9.20
N GLU A 62 -17.56 -18.74 9.20
CA GLU A 62 -18.37 -19.07 10.39
C GLU A 62 -17.59 -19.95 11.39
N GLN A 63 -16.52 -20.61 10.93
CA GLN A 63 -15.61 -21.38 11.79
C GLN A 63 -14.51 -20.51 12.42
N PHE A 64 -14.31 -19.29 11.93
CA PHE A 64 -13.37 -18.37 12.54
C PHE A 64 -13.98 -17.72 13.78
N ASP A 65 -13.49 -18.08 14.97
CA ASP A 65 -13.86 -17.42 16.22
C ASP A 65 -13.20 -16.04 16.31
N PRO A 66 -13.96 -14.92 16.25
CA PRO A 66 -13.40 -13.58 16.34
C PRO A 66 -12.70 -13.30 17.67
N ALA A 67 -13.03 -14.06 18.73
CA ALA A 67 -12.38 -13.92 20.03
C ALA A 67 -10.89 -14.27 20.00
N LEU A 68 -10.42 -15.01 18.98
CA LEU A 68 -9.00 -15.29 18.76
C LEU A 68 -8.16 -14.03 18.46
N LEU A 69 -8.82 -12.90 18.19
CA LEU A 69 -8.19 -11.62 17.88
C LEU A 69 -8.43 -10.56 18.95
N ASP A 70 -8.98 -10.95 20.10
CA ASP A 70 -9.19 -10.05 21.23
C ASP A 70 -8.53 -10.59 22.52
N PRO A 71 -7.34 -10.07 22.90
CA PRO A 71 -6.60 -9.00 22.23
C PRO A 71 -5.91 -9.48 20.95
N LEU A 72 -5.68 -8.57 20.00
CA LEU A 72 -5.05 -8.91 18.72
C LEU A 72 -3.62 -9.45 18.97
N PRO A 73 -3.31 -10.70 18.55
CA PRO A 73 -1.97 -11.26 18.68
C PRO A 73 -0.99 -10.43 17.88
N ASP A 74 0.25 -10.29 18.37
CA ASP A 74 1.27 -9.52 17.65
C ASP A 74 1.87 -10.31 16.48
N VAL A 75 1.72 -11.64 16.48
CA VAL A 75 2.20 -12.53 15.42
C VAL A 75 1.06 -13.42 14.93
N VAL A 76 0.91 -13.46 13.62
CA VAL A 76 -0.04 -14.35 12.91
C VAL A 76 0.76 -15.19 11.92
N ARG A 77 0.57 -16.51 11.96
CA ARG A 77 1.11 -17.42 10.94
C ARG A 77 -0.01 -17.85 10.02
N LEU A 78 0.17 -17.63 8.73
CA LEU A 78 -0.78 -18.02 7.70
C LEU A 78 -0.20 -19.21 6.94
N THR A 79 -0.87 -20.36 7.05
CA THR A 79 -0.43 -21.59 6.38
C THR A 79 -0.38 -21.37 4.87
N GLY A 80 0.80 -21.59 4.26
CA GLY A 80 1.02 -21.37 2.83
C GLY A 80 1.33 -19.92 2.41
N ALA A 81 1.27 -18.96 3.34
CA ALA A 81 1.56 -17.54 3.08
C ALA A 81 2.70 -16.96 3.94
N GLY A 82 3.02 -17.55 5.10
CA GLY A 82 4.19 -17.17 5.90
C GLY A 82 3.85 -16.67 7.31
N THR A 83 4.77 -15.93 7.92
CA THR A 83 4.62 -15.35 9.27
C THR A 83 4.55 -13.83 9.19
N PHE A 84 3.62 -13.25 9.93
CA PHE A 84 3.30 -11.82 9.87
C PHE A 84 3.23 -11.21 11.26
N LEU A 85 3.67 -9.96 11.39
CA LEU A 85 3.31 -9.08 12.51
C LEU A 85 1.89 -8.58 12.31
N ALA A 86 1.09 -8.52 13.37
CA ALA A 86 -0.28 -8.04 13.34
C ALA A 86 -0.52 -6.89 14.32
N ALA A 87 -1.13 -5.82 13.82
CA ALA A 87 -1.42 -4.63 14.62
C ALA A 87 -2.70 -3.94 14.19
N GLY A 88 -3.46 -3.42 15.16
CA GLY A 88 -4.63 -2.56 14.91
C GLY A 88 -4.26 -1.11 14.57
N SER A 89 -2.98 -0.75 14.62
CA SER A 89 -2.50 0.59 14.27
C SER A 89 -1.07 0.56 13.72
N LYS A 90 -0.75 1.54 12.85
CA LYS A 90 0.62 1.75 12.34
C LYS A 90 1.63 1.96 13.46
N ALA A 91 1.24 2.68 14.51
CA ALA A 91 2.11 2.94 15.66
C ALA A 91 2.47 1.64 16.42
N LYS A 92 1.50 0.73 16.62
CA LYS A 92 1.79 -0.59 17.21
C LYS A 92 2.67 -1.42 16.28
N LEU A 93 2.40 -1.42 14.97
CA LEU A 93 3.22 -2.14 13.99
C LEU A 93 4.67 -1.64 13.97
N ALA A 94 4.88 -0.32 13.98
CA ALA A 94 6.21 0.29 14.05
C ALA A 94 6.98 -0.15 15.30
N ARG A 95 6.32 -0.16 16.46
CA ARG A 95 6.91 -0.63 17.73
C ARG A 95 7.29 -2.10 17.67
N LEU A 96 6.45 -2.95 17.06
CA LEU A 96 6.76 -4.36 16.85
C LEU A 96 7.98 -4.53 15.93
N CYS A 97 8.17 -3.65 14.94
CA CYS A 97 9.37 -3.61 14.10
C CYS A 97 10.60 -2.98 14.78
N GLY A 98 10.53 -2.65 16.07
CA GLY A 98 11.65 -2.06 16.83
C GLY A 98 11.81 -0.54 16.66
N GLU A 99 10.85 0.15 16.05
CA GLU A 99 10.90 1.61 15.90
C GLU A 99 10.30 2.31 17.12
N THR A 100 11.10 3.17 17.76
CA THR A 100 10.76 3.82 19.04
C THR A 100 10.41 5.31 18.93
N ASP A 101 10.60 5.94 17.77
CA ASP A 101 10.51 7.39 17.61
C ASP A 101 9.52 7.76 16.48
N THR A 102 8.22 7.64 16.77
CA THR A 102 7.17 8.12 15.88
C THR A 102 6.58 9.40 16.45
N ALA A 103 6.70 10.51 15.73
CA ALA A 103 6.02 11.75 16.10
C ALA A 103 4.49 11.52 16.13
N GLU A 104 3.86 11.70 17.29
CA GLU A 104 2.40 11.60 17.40
C GLU A 104 1.73 12.80 16.74
N VAL A 105 1.06 12.56 15.61
CA VAL A 105 0.16 13.55 14.99
C VAL A 105 -1.10 13.64 15.85
N PRO A 106 -1.54 14.84 16.30
CA PRO A 106 -2.69 14.94 17.18
C PRO A 106 -3.97 14.37 16.53
N ALA A 107 -4.75 13.60 17.28
CA ALA A 107 -5.91 12.84 16.78
C ALA A 107 -6.93 13.68 15.98
N VAL A 108 -7.08 14.97 16.29
CA VAL A 108 -7.97 15.91 15.57
C VAL A 108 -7.61 16.06 14.07
N TRP A 109 -6.36 15.79 13.71
CA TRP A 109 -5.88 15.84 12.33
C TRP A 109 -5.98 14.49 11.62
N GLN A 110 -6.19 13.38 12.33
CA GLN A 110 -6.14 12.02 11.77
C GLN A 110 -7.48 11.54 11.16
N ARG A 111 -8.17 12.38 10.39
CA ARG A 111 -9.51 12.06 9.83
C ARG A 111 -9.51 10.92 8.82
N LEU A 112 -8.35 10.58 8.27
CA LEU A 112 -8.14 9.49 7.31
C LEU A 112 -7.30 8.35 7.91
N ALA A 113 -7.22 8.25 9.24
CA ALA A 113 -6.55 7.14 9.90
C ALA A 113 -7.09 5.80 9.37
N GLY A 114 -6.16 4.92 8.98
CA GLY A 114 -6.48 3.60 8.44
C GLY A 114 -6.86 3.57 6.96
N MET A 115 -7.06 4.72 6.31
CA MET A 115 -7.35 4.77 4.87
C MET A 115 -6.09 4.57 4.05
N VAL A 116 -6.22 3.91 2.90
CA VAL A 116 -5.16 3.72 1.91
C VAL A 116 -5.48 4.55 0.67
N ALA A 117 -4.54 5.37 0.27
CA ALA A 117 -4.68 6.24 -0.88
C ALA A 117 -3.60 5.98 -1.94
N ILE A 118 -3.95 6.12 -3.22
CA ILE A 118 -3.00 6.27 -4.32
C ILE A 118 -3.16 7.69 -4.86
N VAL A 119 -2.04 8.36 -5.08
CA VAL A 119 -2.00 9.62 -5.82
C VAL A 119 -1.06 9.44 -7.00
N THR A 120 -1.57 9.56 -8.23
CA THR A 120 -0.74 9.49 -9.44
C THR A 120 -0.11 10.83 -9.76
N GLY A 121 1.10 10.85 -10.33
CA GLY A 121 1.83 12.09 -10.61
C GLY A 121 2.24 12.81 -9.32
N SER A 122 2.54 12.06 -8.25
CA SER A 122 2.73 12.59 -6.90
C SER A 122 4.18 12.72 -6.46
N ALA A 123 5.14 12.57 -7.38
CA ALA A 123 6.54 12.83 -7.06
C ALA A 123 6.86 14.33 -6.95
N GLN A 124 5.95 15.22 -7.38
CA GLN A 124 6.12 16.67 -7.33
C GLN A 124 4.80 17.45 -7.42
N GLY A 125 4.86 18.76 -7.19
CA GLY A 125 3.79 19.71 -7.49
C GLY A 125 2.49 19.46 -6.71
N PHE A 126 1.35 19.57 -7.39
CA PHE A 126 0.04 19.35 -6.74
C PHE A 126 -0.13 17.93 -6.23
N GLY A 127 0.37 16.93 -6.96
CA GLY A 127 0.27 15.53 -6.54
C GLY A 127 1.03 15.26 -5.24
N GLU A 128 2.25 15.78 -5.12
CA GLU A 128 3.01 15.70 -3.87
C GLU A 128 2.28 16.42 -2.72
N GLY A 129 1.78 17.64 -2.96
CA GLY A 129 1.02 18.39 -1.96
C GLY A 129 -0.21 17.64 -1.45
N ILE A 130 -0.96 17.02 -2.36
CA ILE A 130 -2.12 16.16 -2.02
C ILE A 130 -1.65 14.97 -1.18
N ALA A 131 -0.60 14.26 -1.61
CA ALA A 131 -0.07 13.11 -0.88
C ALA A 131 0.38 13.48 0.55
N ARG A 132 1.02 14.64 0.73
CA ARG A 132 1.43 15.15 2.04
C ARG A 132 0.25 15.45 2.95
N GLU A 133 -0.80 16.11 2.45
CA GLU A 133 -1.99 16.39 3.27
C GLU A 133 -2.78 15.12 3.60
N LEU A 134 -2.83 14.11 2.71
CA LEU A 134 -3.41 12.81 3.02
C LEU A 134 -2.64 12.07 4.13
N ALA A 135 -1.30 12.04 4.03
CA ALA A 135 -0.43 11.41 5.03
C ALA A 135 -0.55 12.10 6.39
N LYS A 136 -0.52 13.44 6.41
CA LYS A 136 -0.79 14.26 7.60
C LYS A 136 -2.16 13.99 8.20
N ALA A 137 -3.15 13.67 7.37
CA ALA A 137 -4.47 13.27 7.81
C ALA A 137 -4.57 11.81 8.30
N GLY A 138 -3.46 11.08 8.35
CA GLY A 138 -3.35 9.73 8.90
C GLY A 138 -3.41 8.60 7.86
N ALA A 139 -3.66 8.90 6.59
CA ALA A 139 -3.72 7.89 5.53
C ALA A 139 -2.35 7.25 5.29
N SER A 140 -2.35 6.02 4.77
CA SER A 140 -1.19 5.43 4.10
C SER A 140 -1.28 5.73 2.61
N VAL A 141 -0.21 6.25 2.01
CA VAL A 141 -0.26 6.86 0.68
C VAL A 141 0.77 6.22 -0.25
N VAL A 142 0.30 5.71 -1.38
CA VAL A 142 1.17 5.32 -2.49
C VAL A 142 1.53 6.57 -3.28
N ILE A 143 2.83 6.82 -3.35
CA ILE A 143 3.42 7.86 -4.18
C ILE A 143 3.65 7.24 -5.56
N ALA A 144 2.72 7.46 -6.47
CA ALA A 144 2.71 6.82 -7.78
C ALA A 144 3.16 7.80 -8.86
N ASP A 145 4.30 7.54 -9.49
CA ASP A 145 4.84 8.44 -10.51
C ASP A 145 5.66 7.69 -11.56
N LEU A 146 5.84 8.28 -12.74
CA LEU A 146 6.75 7.76 -13.75
C LEU A 146 8.20 7.93 -13.30
N ASN A 147 8.50 9.00 -12.55
CA ASN A 147 9.80 9.19 -11.94
C ASN A 147 9.90 8.45 -10.59
N GLY A 148 10.38 7.21 -10.64
CA GLY A 148 10.51 6.35 -9.46
C GLY A 148 11.46 6.86 -8.38
N GLU A 149 12.54 7.56 -8.76
CA GLU A 149 13.51 8.10 -7.81
C GLU A 149 12.90 9.23 -6.98
N LEU A 150 12.26 10.21 -7.64
CA LEU A 150 11.57 11.29 -6.92
C LEU A 150 10.39 10.77 -6.09
N ALA A 151 9.68 9.75 -6.58
CA ALA A 151 8.62 9.11 -5.80
C ALA A 151 9.16 8.47 -4.51
N ALA A 152 10.35 7.84 -4.57
CA ALA A 152 11.03 7.28 -3.41
C ALA A 152 11.41 8.37 -2.40
N ASP A 153 12.00 9.47 -2.87
CA ASP A 153 12.38 10.60 -2.01
C ASP A 153 11.18 11.18 -1.22
N VAL A 154 10.04 11.35 -1.90
CA VAL A 154 8.80 11.82 -1.26
C VAL A 154 8.27 10.80 -0.24
N ALA A 155 8.24 9.51 -0.60
CA ALA A 155 7.77 8.46 0.30
C ALA A 155 8.65 8.37 1.56
N ASP A 156 9.98 8.43 1.40
CA ASP A 156 10.93 8.40 2.52
C ASP A 156 10.79 9.65 3.40
N SER A 157 10.57 10.82 2.80
CA SER A 157 10.28 12.04 3.55
C SER A 157 9.02 11.90 4.41
N LEU A 158 7.95 11.29 3.86
CA LEU A 158 6.71 11.07 4.59
C LEU A 158 6.88 10.06 5.72
N ASN A 159 7.59 8.95 5.46
CA ASN A 159 7.88 7.94 6.46
C ASN A 159 8.73 8.50 7.61
N ARG A 160 9.74 9.32 7.32
CA ARG A 160 10.51 10.02 8.37
C ARG A 160 9.66 10.98 9.20
N THR A 161 8.64 11.59 8.62
CA THR A 161 7.84 12.63 9.28
C THR A 161 6.71 12.02 10.13
N TYR A 162 6.05 10.98 9.61
CA TYR A 162 4.81 10.44 10.17
C TYR A 162 4.94 8.99 10.65
N GLY A 163 6.15 8.43 10.58
CA GLY A 163 6.44 7.04 10.93
C GLY A 163 6.36 6.09 9.74
N PRO A 164 6.84 4.86 9.92
CA PRO A 164 6.94 3.86 8.87
C PRO A 164 5.56 3.47 8.35
N PHE A 165 5.52 2.88 7.16
CA PHE A 165 4.27 2.47 6.49
C PHE A 165 3.29 3.63 6.23
N THR A 166 3.75 4.88 6.34
CA THR A 166 2.96 6.04 5.93
C THR A 166 2.92 6.15 4.42
N ALA A 167 4.03 5.87 3.74
CA ALA A 167 4.10 5.98 2.29
C ALA A 167 4.89 4.86 1.62
N LYS A 168 4.49 4.54 0.39
CA LYS A 168 5.20 3.60 -0.49
C LYS A 168 5.34 4.21 -1.87
N ALA A 169 6.57 4.26 -2.40
CA ALA A 169 6.78 4.63 -3.79
C ALA A 169 6.45 3.47 -4.73
N VAL A 170 5.78 3.79 -5.83
CA VAL A 170 5.49 2.87 -6.94
C VAL A 170 5.75 3.59 -8.26
N THR A 171 6.67 3.05 -9.07
CA THR A 171 6.88 3.55 -10.43
C THR A 171 5.73 3.09 -11.33
N VAL A 172 5.07 4.03 -12.00
CA VAL A 172 3.92 3.75 -12.86
C VAL A 172 3.93 4.65 -14.10
N ASP A 173 3.79 4.05 -15.28
CA ASP A 173 3.25 4.74 -16.46
C ASP A 173 1.73 4.62 -16.45
N VAL A 174 1.03 5.72 -16.23
CA VAL A 174 -0.44 5.75 -16.17
C VAL A 174 -1.09 5.59 -17.55
N GLY A 175 -0.32 5.83 -18.62
CA GLY A 175 -0.75 5.59 -20.00
C GLY A 175 -0.66 4.13 -20.43
N ASP A 176 -0.11 3.25 -19.60
CA ASP A 176 -0.07 1.81 -19.81
C ASP A 176 -1.00 1.08 -18.82
N GLU A 177 -1.97 0.34 -19.35
CA GLU A 177 -2.96 -0.35 -18.54
C GLU A 177 -2.36 -1.45 -17.66
N ALA A 178 -1.35 -2.17 -18.17
CA ALA A 178 -0.69 -3.22 -17.39
C ALA A 178 0.09 -2.63 -16.20
N SER A 179 0.80 -1.53 -16.43
CA SER A 179 1.46 -0.74 -15.40
C SER A 179 0.50 -0.24 -14.32
N VAL A 180 -0.67 0.31 -14.70
CA VAL A 180 -1.70 0.74 -13.72
C VAL A 180 -2.24 -0.44 -12.92
N GLN A 181 -2.53 -1.58 -13.57
CA GLN A 181 -2.96 -2.78 -12.88
C GLN A 181 -1.91 -3.24 -11.85
N ALA A 182 -0.63 -3.27 -12.24
CA ALA A 182 0.47 -3.64 -11.35
C ALA A 182 0.61 -2.69 -10.15
N MET A 183 0.39 -1.38 -10.33
CA MET A 183 0.37 -0.42 -9.23
C MET A 183 -0.76 -0.70 -8.24
N ILE A 184 -1.97 -0.99 -8.73
CA ILE A 184 -3.11 -1.35 -7.86
C ILE A 184 -2.79 -2.64 -7.10
N GLU A 185 -2.29 -3.67 -7.79
CA GLU A 185 -1.90 -4.93 -7.15
C GLU A 185 -0.79 -4.72 -6.11
N ALA A 186 0.23 -3.92 -6.41
CA ALA A 186 1.31 -3.60 -5.47
C ALA A 186 0.78 -2.83 -4.24
N THR A 187 -0.16 -1.91 -4.45
CA THR A 187 -0.82 -1.17 -3.36
C THR A 187 -1.59 -2.12 -2.46
N VAL A 188 -2.41 -3.00 -3.03
CA VAL A 188 -3.18 -3.99 -2.27
C VAL A 188 -2.26 -4.98 -1.56
N ARG A 189 -1.17 -5.42 -2.21
CA ARG A 189 -0.14 -6.27 -1.59
C ARG A 189 0.54 -5.61 -0.41
N TYR A 190 0.89 -4.33 -0.51
CA TYR A 190 1.66 -3.65 0.53
C TYR A 190 0.79 -3.12 1.68
N PHE A 191 -0.38 -2.56 1.38
CA PHE A 191 -1.25 -1.91 2.36
C PHE A 191 -2.55 -2.67 2.67
N GLY A 192 -2.79 -3.80 2.01
CA GLY A 192 -4.00 -4.58 2.21
C GLY A 192 -5.26 -3.91 1.65
N GLY A 193 -5.18 -2.98 0.70
CA GLY A 193 -6.39 -2.44 0.07
C GLY A 193 -6.19 -1.06 -0.55
N LEU A 194 -7.30 -0.48 -1.00
CA LEU A 194 -7.38 0.86 -1.57
C LEU A 194 -8.74 1.48 -1.24
N ASP A 195 -8.74 2.73 -0.78
CA ASP A 195 -9.96 3.49 -0.46
C ASP A 195 -10.09 4.76 -1.28
N ILE A 196 -8.95 5.40 -1.54
CA ILE A 196 -8.89 6.71 -2.15
C ILE A 196 -8.00 6.59 -3.39
N TYR A 197 -8.57 6.79 -4.56
CA TYR A 197 -7.81 6.89 -5.80
C TYR A 197 -7.85 8.32 -6.33
N ILE A 198 -6.69 8.97 -6.41
CA ILE A 198 -6.55 10.32 -6.95
C ILE A 198 -5.80 10.23 -8.28
N SER A 199 -6.56 10.35 -9.37
CA SER A 199 -6.03 10.50 -10.72
C SER A 199 -5.54 11.94 -10.93
N ASN A 200 -4.28 12.20 -10.56
CA ASN A 200 -3.67 13.53 -10.65
C ASN A 200 -2.59 13.61 -11.74
N ALA A 201 -2.01 12.49 -12.19
CA ALA A 201 -1.03 12.51 -13.29
C ALA A 201 -1.60 13.21 -14.53
N GLY A 202 -0.82 14.14 -15.08
CA GLY A 202 -1.27 14.97 -16.19
C GLY A 202 -0.12 15.66 -16.89
N VAL A 203 -0.31 15.94 -18.17
CA VAL A 203 0.64 16.64 -19.03
C VAL A 203 -0.04 17.78 -19.77
N LEU A 204 0.73 18.83 -20.05
CA LEU A 204 0.29 19.96 -20.86
C LEU A 204 1.17 20.08 -22.10
N ARG A 205 0.54 20.37 -23.24
CA ARG A 205 1.19 20.88 -24.45
C ARG A 205 0.48 22.17 -24.81
N ALA A 206 1.17 23.30 -24.62
CA ALA A 206 0.64 24.62 -24.94
C ALA A 206 0.98 24.97 -26.41
N GLY A 207 0.05 25.61 -27.09
CA GLY A 207 0.19 26.01 -28.49
C GLY A 207 -1.14 26.44 -29.08
N SER A 208 -1.12 27.04 -30.27
CA SER A 208 -2.33 27.31 -31.03
C SER A 208 -2.91 26.02 -31.64
N LEU A 209 -4.18 26.05 -32.06
CA LEU A 209 -4.79 24.91 -32.73
C LEU A 209 -4.09 24.55 -34.05
N GLU A 210 -3.53 25.55 -34.75
CA GLU A 210 -2.81 25.38 -36.01
C GLU A 210 -1.45 24.68 -35.83
N GLU A 211 -0.79 24.88 -34.67
CA GLU A 211 0.50 24.29 -34.34
C GLU A 211 0.38 22.91 -33.65
N MET A 212 -0.81 22.56 -33.16
CA MET A 212 -1.05 21.30 -32.47
C MET A 212 -1.08 20.16 -33.48
N ASP A 213 -0.02 19.35 -33.50
CA ASP A 213 -0.03 18.12 -34.26
C ASP A 213 -0.86 17.01 -33.57
N LEU A 214 -1.27 16.02 -34.37
CA LEU A 214 -2.10 14.91 -33.89
C LEU A 214 -1.39 14.05 -32.84
N ASN A 215 -0.06 13.94 -32.87
CA ASN A 215 0.70 13.14 -31.91
C ASN A 215 0.69 13.81 -30.52
N ALA A 216 0.88 15.13 -30.47
CA ALA A 216 0.78 15.92 -29.24
C ALA A 216 -0.63 15.82 -28.63
N PHE A 217 -1.67 15.99 -29.45
CA PHE A 217 -3.06 15.83 -29.00
C PHE A 217 -3.34 14.41 -28.49
N THR A 218 -2.88 13.39 -29.22
CA THR A 218 -3.06 11.98 -28.84
C THR A 218 -2.34 11.68 -27.53
N PHE A 219 -1.13 12.18 -27.34
CA PHE A 219 -0.37 12.02 -26.10
C PHE A 219 -1.06 12.68 -24.90
N VAL A 220 -1.51 13.94 -25.03
CA VAL A 220 -2.24 14.63 -23.97
C VAL A 220 -3.55 13.89 -23.65
N THR A 221 -4.28 13.44 -24.67
CA THR A 221 -5.52 12.66 -24.48
C THR A 221 -5.26 11.32 -23.79
N LYS A 222 -4.17 10.64 -24.16
CA LYS A 222 -3.76 9.38 -23.55
C LYS A 222 -3.52 9.56 -22.05
N ILE A 223 -2.72 10.56 -21.67
CA ILE A 223 -2.35 10.75 -20.26
C ILE A 223 -3.48 11.41 -19.44
N ASN A 224 -4.17 12.43 -19.96
CA ASN A 224 -5.11 13.19 -19.13
C ASN A 224 -6.51 12.57 -19.05
N TYR A 225 -6.91 11.79 -20.07
CA TYR A 225 -8.27 11.22 -20.13
C TYR A 225 -8.27 9.70 -20.13
N THR A 226 -7.45 9.08 -20.98
CA THR A 226 -7.44 7.60 -21.08
C THR A 226 -6.89 6.99 -19.78
N ALA A 227 -5.82 7.56 -19.23
CA ALA A 227 -5.26 7.12 -17.96
C ALA A 227 -6.24 7.27 -16.78
N TYR A 228 -7.04 8.34 -16.75
CA TYR A 228 -8.11 8.51 -15.75
C TYR A 228 -9.08 7.33 -15.81
N PHE A 229 -9.60 7.01 -17.01
CA PHE A 229 -10.51 5.89 -17.19
C PHE A 229 -9.89 4.55 -16.75
N ILE A 230 -8.66 4.27 -17.19
CA ILE A 230 -7.93 3.04 -16.83
C ILE A 230 -7.77 2.96 -15.31
N GLY A 231 -7.30 4.04 -14.68
CA GLY A 231 -7.12 4.14 -13.24
C GLY A 231 -8.40 3.85 -12.47
N THR A 232 -9.50 4.54 -12.81
CA THR A 232 -10.80 4.33 -12.16
C THR A 232 -11.33 2.91 -12.36
N LYS A 233 -11.17 2.34 -13.57
CA LYS A 233 -11.60 0.97 -13.88
C LYS A 233 -10.92 -0.06 -12.98
N HIS A 234 -9.62 0.07 -12.74
CA HIS A 234 -8.87 -0.88 -11.90
C HIS A 234 -9.01 -0.60 -10.40
N ALA A 235 -9.12 0.67 -10.00
CA ALA A 235 -9.32 1.03 -8.59
C ALA A 235 -10.71 0.66 -8.05
N ALA A 236 -11.71 0.43 -8.92
CA ALA A 236 -13.07 0.08 -8.53
C ALA A 236 -13.31 -1.43 -8.31
N ARG A 237 -12.28 -2.27 -8.45
CA ARG A 237 -12.35 -3.73 -8.29
C ARG A 237 -11.95 -4.14 -6.88
#